data_AF-A0A0Q8EQY9-F1
#
_entry.id   AF-A0A0Q8EQY9-F1
#
_cell.length_a   1.000
_cell.length_b   1.000
_cell.length_c   1.000
_cell.angle_alpha   90.00
_cell.angle_beta   90.00
_cell.angle_gamma   90.00
#
_symmetry.space_group_name_H-M   'P 1'
#
loop_
_entity.id
_entity.type
_entity.pdbx_description
1 polymer ?
#
loop_
_entity_poly.entity_id
_entity_poly.type
_entity_poly.pdbx_seq_one_letter_code
_entity_poly.pdbx_strand_id
1 'polypeptide(L)'
;MTISRAWTGNGRTYLDVRPARKEINPRFDTWEITPGTGPFTTVPMADDSRVLLAVPVRDEVAGTSRAELVAHSPARLVTLIDRLDPTLSGGIGYDLVFDGTGRVTGLTSLYRP
;
A
#
# COMPACT_ATOMS: atom_id res chain seq x y z
N MET A 1 7.67 1.08 1.97
CA MET A 1 7.08 0.24 3.03
C MET A 1 6.43 -0.99 2.40
N THR A 2 6.23 -2.07 3.16
CA THR A 2 5.31 -3.17 2.82
C THR A 2 4.22 -3.26 3.87
N ILE A 3 3.03 -3.73 3.48
CA ILE A 3 1.86 -3.88 4.38
C ILE A 3 1.54 -5.37 4.50
N SER A 4 1.45 -5.89 5.73
CA SER A 4 0.98 -7.27 5.96
C SER A 4 -0.53 -7.34 6.19
N ARG A 5 -1.11 -6.28 6.74
CA ARG A 5 -2.50 -6.24 7.16
C ARG A 5 -3.02 -4.80 7.16
N ALA A 6 -4.29 -4.65 6.85
CA ALA A 6 -5.06 -3.44 7.11
C ALA A 6 -6.36 -3.82 7.82
N TRP A 7 -6.86 -2.99 8.73
CA TRP A 7 -8.15 -3.23 9.39
C TRP A 7 -8.77 -1.95 9.92
N THR A 8 -10.06 -2.01 10.22
CA THR A 8 -10.77 -0.93 10.91
C THR A 8 -10.94 -1.27 12.40
N GLY A 9 -10.67 -0.31 13.28
CA GLY A 9 -10.92 -0.39 14.72
C GLY A 9 -11.30 0.97 15.28
N ASN A 10 -12.29 1.04 16.18
CA ASN A 10 -12.74 2.30 16.79
C ASN A 10 -13.03 3.42 15.77
N GLY A 11 -13.59 3.06 14.61
CA GLY A 11 -13.92 4.00 13.53
C GLY A 11 -12.74 4.45 12.65
N ARG A 12 -11.51 3.94 12.86
CA ARG A 12 -10.31 4.33 12.12
C ARG A 12 -9.65 3.13 11.42
N THR A 13 -8.99 3.39 10.29
CA THR A 13 -8.17 2.39 9.58
C THR A 13 -6.76 2.33 10.15
N TYR A 14 -6.22 1.13 10.32
CA TYR A 14 -4.85 0.85 10.76
C TYR A 14 -4.15 -0.04 9.74
N LEU A 15 -2.83 0.13 9.65
CA LEU A 15 -1.96 -0.63 8.77
C LEU A 15 -0.83 -1.26 9.61
N ASP A 16 -0.55 -2.54 9.39
CA ASP A 16 0.71 -3.14 9.83
C ASP A 16 1.76 -2.94 8.75
N VAL A 17 2.74 -2.08 9.03
CA VAL A 17 3.76 -1.66 8.07
C VAL A 17 5.15 -2.10 8.51
N ARG A 18 6.03 -2.35 7.55
CA ARG A 18 7.47 -2.42 7.79
C ARG A 18 8.26 -1.70 6.70
N PRO A 19 9.47 -1.22 7.01
CA PRO A 19 10.40 -0.72 6.00
C PRO A 19 10.67 -1.76 4.92
N ALA A 20 10.90 -1.28 3.70
CA ALA A 20 11.31 -2.08 2.56
C ALA A 20 12.34 -1.27 1.76
N ARG A 21 13.32 -1.96 1.18
CA ARG A 21 14.25 -1.36 0.23
C ARG A 21 13.56 -1.26 -1.13
N LYS A 22 13.72 -0.09 -1.76
CA LYS A 22 13.21 0.22 -3.09
C LYS A 22 14.39 0.46 -4.02
N GLU A 23 14.45 -0.32 -5.10
CA GLU A 23 15.52 -0.22 -6.09
C GLU A 23 14.94 -0.16 -7.50
N ILE A 24 15.66 0.47 -8.42
CA ILE A 24 15.31 0.43 -9.83
C ILE A 24 15.56 -0.99 -10.32
N ASN A 25 14.54 -1.61 -10.92
CA ASN A 25 14.73 -2.86 -11.63
C ASN A 25 15.36 -2.54 -13.00
N PRO A 26 16.59 -2.99 -13.33
CA PRO A 26 17.23 -2.63 -14.59
C PRO A 26 16.69 -3.42 -15.79
N ARG A 27 15.90 -4.49 -15.56
CA ARG A 27 15.33 -5.34 -16.63
C ARG A 27 13.94 -4.92 -17.05
N PHE A 28 13.21 -4.25 -16.17
CA PHE A 28 11.84 -3.81 -16.37
C PHE A 28 11.73 -2.39 -15.83
N ASP A 29 11.03 -1.47 -16.50
CA ASP A 29 10.80 -0.10 -16.02
C ASP A 29 9.86 -0.07 -14.80
N THR A 30 10.32 -0.65 -13.69
CA THR A 30 9.58 -0.87 -12.44
C THR A 30 10.52 -0.85 -11.23
N TRP A 31 9.92 -1.00 -10.05
CA TRP A 31 10.62 -1.06 -8.78
C TRP A 31 10.81 -2.51 -8.34
N GLU A 32 12.02 -2.84 -7.91
CA GLU A 32 12.26 -4.01 -7.07
C GLU A 32 12.05 -3.63 -5.60
N ILE A 33 11.17 -4.36 -4.93
CA ILE A 33 10.82 -4.13 -3.52
C ILE A 33 11.29 -5.33 -2.71
N THR A 34 12.28 -5.10 -1.84
CA THR A 34 12.76 -6.10 -0.88
C THR A 34 12.25 -5.73 0.50
N PRO A 35 11.34 -6.51 1.09
CA PRO A 35 10.87 -6.24 2.44
C PRO A 35 11.98 -6.33 3.48
N GLY A 36 11.96 -5.47 4.48
CA GLY A 36 12.82 -5.62 5.65
C GLY A 36 12.48 -6.87 6.46
N THR A 37 13.42 -7.34 7.26
CA THR A 37 13.25 -8.53 8.12
C THR A 37 12.75 -8.19 9.52
N GLY A 38 12.66 -6.91 9.88
CA GLY A 38 12.14 -6.45 11.16
C GLY A 38 10.64 -6.69 11.35
N PRO A 39 10.14 -6.54 12.59
CA PRO A 39 8.73 -6.70 12.89
C PRO A 39 7.88 -5.64 12.19
N PHE A 40 6.61 -5.97 11.97
CA PHE A 40 5.62 -4.99 11.55
C PHE A 40 5.26 -4.05 12.71
N THR A 41 5.02 -2.79 12.38
CA THR A 41 4.54 -1.75 13.29
C THR A 41 3.14 -1.34 12.86
N THR A 42 2.20 -1.32 13.80
CA THR A 42 0.86 -0.82 13.55
C THR A 42 0.85 0.70 13.52
N VAL A 43 0.33 1.28 12.43
CA VAL A 43 0.16 2.74 12.29
C VAL A 43 -1.29 3.10 11.95
N PRO A 44 -1.86 4.14 12.57
CA PRO A 44 -3.17 4.66 12.20
C PRO A 44 -3.13 5.45 10.89
N MET A 45 -4.21 5.41 10.11
CA MET A 45 -4.46 6.36 9.01
C MET A 45 -5.22 7.57 9.52
N ALA A 46 -4.95 8.74 8.95
CA ALA A 46 -5.79 9.92 9.14
C ALA A 46 -7.15 9.73 8.44
N ASP A 47 -8.19 10.36 8.96
CA ASP A 47 -9.56 10.17 8.48
C ASP A 47 -9.75 10.73 7.04
N ASP A 48 -8.95 11.72 6.67
CA ASP A 48 -8.89 12.37 5.35
C ASP A 48 -7.70 11.88 4.49
N SER A 49 -7.11 10.73 4.84
CA SER A 49 -5.93 10.22 4.14
C SER A 49 -6.18 9.95 2.66
N ARG A 50 -5.23 10.38 1.83
CA ARG A 50 -5.26 10.16 0.38
C ARG A 50 -4.70 8.77 0.06
N VAL A 51 -5.53 7.90 -0.50
CA VAL A 51 -5.12 6.55 -0.93
C VAL A 51 -5.17 6.45 -2.45
N LEU A 52 -4.04 6.11 -3.05
CA LEU A 52 -3.86 5.95 -4.49
C LEU A 52 -3.30 4.56 -4.81
N LEU A 53 -4.04 3.77 -5.58
CA LEU A 53 -3.72 2.36 -5.83
C LEU A 53 -3.61 2.06 -7.32
N ALA A 54 -2.59 1.29 -7.68
CA ALA A 54 -2.41 0.63 -8.97
C ALA A 54 -2.75 -0.86 -8.84
N VAL A 55 -2.85 -1.55 -9.97
CA VAL A 55 -2.95 -3.02 -10.01
C VAL A 55 -1.61 -3.61 -9.55
N PRO A 56 -1.55 -4.69 -8.76
CA PRO A 56 -2.66 -5.57 -8.38
C PRO A 56 -3.37 -5.21 -7.06
N VAL A 57 -3.04 -4.09 -6.42
CA VAL A 57 -3.67 -3.75 -5.12
C VAL A 57 -5.16 -3.42 -5.31
N ARG A 58 -5.50 -2.73 -6.40
CA ARG A 58 -6.89 -2.49 -6.80
C ARG A 58 -7.33 -3.42 -7.91
N ASP A 59 -8.65 -3.53 -8.06
CA ASP A 59 -9.30 -4.14 -9.21
C ASP A 59 -9.00 -3.35 -10.51
N GLU A 60 -9.13 -4.01 -11.67
CA GLU A 60 -9.09 -3.33 -12.95
C GLU A 60 -10.31 -2.40 -13.09
N VAL A 61 -10.08 -1.20 -13.62
CA VAL A 61 -11.10 -0.19 -13.86
C VAL A 61 -11.09 0.13 -15.35
N ALA A 62 -12.23 -0.02 -16.01
CA ALA A 62 -12.36 0.24 -17.43
C ALA A 62 -11.86 1.65 -17.79
N GLY A 63 -11.05 1.74 -18.85
CA GLY A 63 -10.47 3.01 -19.29
C GLY A 63 -9.22 3.48 -18.54
N THR A 64 -8.70 2.69 -17.58
CA THR A 64 -7.43 2.98 -16.89
C THR A 64 -6.37 1.94 -17.21
N SER A 65 -5.09 2.33 -17.19
CA SER A 65 -4.00 1.36 -17.28
C SER A 65 -3.78 0.63 -15.95
N ARG A 66 -3.09 -0.52 -15.96
CA ARG A 66 -2.75 -1.26 -14.73
C ARG A 66 -1.83 -0.46 -13.80
N ALA A 67 -0.94 0.36 -14.36
CA ALA A 67 -0.04 1.22 -13.62
C ALA A 67 -0.69 2.51 -13.09
N GLU A 68 -1.88 2.86 -13.60
CA GLU A 68 -2.55 4.10 -13.25
C GLU A 68 -3.04 4.09 -11.81
N LEU A 69 -2.70 5.14 -11.09
CA LEU A 69 -3.06 5.34 -9.70
C LEU A 69 -4.49 5.87 -9.58
N VAL A 70 -5.38 5.06 -9.03
CA VAL A 70 -6.79 5.40 -8.82
C VAL A 70 -7.05 5.66 -7.35
N ALA A 71 -7.88 6.66 -7.05
CA ALA A 71 -8.22 7.03 -5.68
C ALA A 71 -9.17 6.02 -5.03
N HIS A 72 -8.90 5.70 -3.77
CA HIS A 72 -9.76 4.85 -2.94
C HIS A 72 -9.96 5.45 -1.55
N SER A 73 -10.98 4.98 -0.83
CA SER A 73 -11.12 5.29 0.59
C SER A 73 -10.26 4.36 1.45
N PRO A 74 -9.87 4.78 2.67
CA PRO A 74 -9.19 3.91 3.63
C PRO A 74 -10.00 2.63 3.95
N ALA A 75 -11.33 2.73 4.03
CA ALA A 75 -12.19 1.56 4.22
C ALA A 75 -12.10 0.58 3.03
N ARG A 76 -12.04 1.09 1.79
CA ARG A 76 -11.87 0.22 0.61
C ARG A 76 -10.48 -0.40 0.57
N LEU A 77 -9.44 0.31 1.02
CA LEU A 77 -8.09 -0.23 1.16
C LEU A 77 -8.08 -1.49 2.03
N VAL A 78 -8.78 -1.49 3.18
CA VAL A 78 -8.88 -2.68 4.05
C VAL A 78 -9.39 -3.89 3.26
N THR A 79 -10.51 -3.73 2.55
CA THR A 79 -11.09 -4.81 1.74
C THR A 79 -10.15 -5.31 0.65
N LEU A 80 -9.37 -4.42 0.04
CA LEU A 80 -8.43 -4.76 -1.02
C LEU A 80 -7.19 -5.50 -0.48
N ILE A 81 -6.65 -5.06 0.64
CA ILE A 81 -5.53 -5.75 1.30
C ILE A 81 -5.93 -7.17 1.74
N ASP A 82 -7.12 -7.35 2.30
CA ASP A 82 -7.62 -8.67 2.73
C ASP A 82 -7.82 -9.66 1.56
N ARG A 83 -8.05 -9.16 0.35
CA ARG A 83 -8.24 -9.98 -0.86
C ARG A 83 -6.96 -10.21 -1.65
N LEU A 84 -5.89 -9.49 -1.31
CA LEU A 84 -4.66 -9.52 -2.06
C LEU A 84 -4.02 -10.91 -1.95
N ASP A 85 -3.59 -11.45 -3.08
CA ASP A 85 -2.91 -12.75 -3.11
C ASP A 85 -1.70 -12.74 -2.16
N PRO A 86 -1.64 -13.63 -1.15
CA PRO A 86 -0.53 -13.70 -0.21
C PRO A 86 0.83 -13.94 -0.89
N THR A 87 0.84 -14.56 -2.06
CA THR A 87 2.07 -14.78 -2.85
C THR A 87 2.58 -13.50 -3.50
N LEU A 88 1.72 -12.51 -3.70
CA LEU A 88 2.06 -11.20 -4.26
C LEU A 88 2.28 -10.13 -3.19
N SER A 89 1.57 -10.22 -2.06
CA SER A 89 1.52 -9.15 -1.05
C SER A 89 2.88 -8.75 -0.48
N GLY A 90 3.78 -9.71 -0.30
CA GLY A 90 5.15 -9.45 0.15
C GLY A 90 5.99 -8.65 -0.86
N GLY A 91 5.65 -8.70 -2.14
CA GLY A 91 6.37 -8.01 -3.21
C GLY A 91 5.83 -6.62 -3.55
N ILE A 92 4.76 -6.17 -2.90
CA ILE A 92 4.15 -4.85 -3.15
C ILE A 92 4.75 -3.81 -2.22
N GLY A 93 5.29 -2.76 -2.83
CA GLY A 93 5.76 -1.58 -2.13
C GLY A 93 4.68 -0.52 -2.01
N TYR A 94 4.75 0.24 -0.93
CA TYR A 94 3.92 1.41 -0.68
C TYR A 94 4.80 2.57 -0.24
N ASP A 95 4.59 3.72 -0.86
CA ASP A 95 5.08 5.00 -0.36
C ASP A 95 4.04 5.57 0.60
N LEU A 96 4.43 5.81 1.84
CA LEU A 96 3.58 6.33 2.91
C LEU A 96 4.04 7.73 3.31
N VAL A 97 3.09 8.63 3.51
CA VAL A 97 3.31 9.96 4.07
C VAL A 97 2.69 10.01 5.45
N PHE A 98 3.47 10.47 6.43
CA PHE A 98 3.04 10.58 7.82
C PHE A 98 2.88 12.04 8.23
N ASP A 99 1.92 12.32 9.11
CA ASP A 99 1.86 13.57 9.84
C ASP A 99 2.85 13.58 11.02
N GLY A 100 2.97 14.73 11.69
CA GLY A 100 3.83 14.90 12.87
C GLY A 100 3.41 14.09 14.10
N THR A 101 2.30 13.37 14.05
CA THR A 101 1.79 12.49 15.12
C THR A 101 1.93 11.01 14.79
N GLY A 102 2.50 10.68 13.62
CA GLY A 102 2.69 9.30 13.16
C GLY A 102 1.47 8.68 12.50
N ARG A 103 0.47 9.48 12.07
CA ARG A 103 -0.65 8.98 11.27
C ARG A 103 -0.34 9.06 9.79
N VAL A 104 -0.78 8.07 9.03
CA VAL A 104 -0.64 8.04 7.58
C VAL A 104 -1.66 9.01 6.95
N THR A 105 -1.18 10.07 6.31
CA THR A 105 -2.00 11.03 5.55
C THR A 105 -2.01 10.74 4.05
N GLY A 106 -1.04 9.97 3.57
CA GLY A 106 -0.94 9.57 2.16
C GLY A 106 -0.44 8.15 2.01
N LEU A 107 -1.05 7.39 1.11
CA LEU A 107 -0.61 6.05 0.72
C LEU A 107 -0.67 5.93 -0.79
N THR A 108 0.45 5.55 -1.40
CA THR A 108 0.54 5.26 -2.83
C THR A 108 1.16 3.87 -3.02
N SER A 109 0.45 2.96 -3.69
CA SER A 109 1.04 1.67 -4.06
C SER A 109 2.05 1.85 -5.20
N LEU A 110 3.14 1.11 -5.15
CA LEU A 110 4.11 1.04 -6.24
C LEU A 110 3.68 -0.03 -7.23
N TYR A 111 3.50 0.38 -8.49
CA TYR A 111 3.15 -0.54 -9.55
C TYR A 111 4.29 -1.54 -9.79
N ARG A 112 3.93 -2.83 -9.75
CA ARG A 112 4.78 -3.95 -10.15
C ARG A 112 4.00 -4.76 -11.20
N PRO A 113 4.53 -4.89 -12.43
CA PRO A 113 3.88 -5.64 -13.51
C PRO A 113 3.56 -7.08 -13.14
#